data_AF-A0AAV1VFI0-F1
#
_entry.id   AF-A0AAV1VFI0-F1
#
_cell.length_a   1.000
_cell.length_b   1.000
_cell.length_c   1.000
_cell.angle_alpha   90.00
_cell.angle_beta   90.00
_cell.angle_gamma   90.00
#
_symmetry.space_group_name_H-M   'P 1'
#
loop_
_entity.id
_entity.type
_entity.pdbx_description
1 polymer ?
#
loop_
_entity_poly.entity_id
_entity_poly.type
_entity_poly.pdbx_seq_one_letter_code
_entity_poly.pdbx_strand_id
1 'polypeptide(L)'
;MDKSWDAVDLGRARELRILRITPVDDPNAELLHWTQVMELEKRYLSAASGSRESQTETGDCTKTEAHWEKIAAQAFFELSIAISTKQRFLSRSDRGSYDETLLELLEFILLQQTTSGSEEASMISFSTFISSPGPVAMVDKHGKTVDKNQRIRALQFSFRELHRAGLLFLEDDEADRHVLLSFEVALKPVLLQVIRDRSQGSSIVEIVDAILNQERFKCIPLHWIEKSLERLIVSQHVLQHEKSQLFYVSTKEL
;
A
#
# COMPACT_ATOMS: atom_id res chain seq x y z
N MET A 1 54.98 3.58 7.34
CA MET A 1 54.61 3.62 5.92
C MET A 1 53.11 3.80 5.86
N ASP A 2 52.67 5.05 5.79
CA ASP A 2 51.27 5.43 5.65
C ASP A 2 50.82 5.10 4.23
N LYS A 3 49.93 4.12 4.10
CA LYS A 3 49.17 3.91 2.87
C LYS A 3 47.88 4.72 3.00
N SER A 4 47.95 5.97 2.55
CA SER A 4 46.75 6.76 2.22
C SER A 4 45.95 5.97 1.18
N TRP A 5 44.70 5.66 1.53
CA TRP A 5 43.73 5.01 0.66
C TRP A 5 42.95 6.04 -0.19
N ASP A 6 43.39 7.29 -0.26
CA ASP A 6 42.62 8.42 -0.81
C ASP A 6 42.77 8.59 -2.33
N ALA A 7 42.85 7.50 -3.10
CA ALA A 7 42.97 7.59 -4.55
C ALA A 7 42.19 6.51 -5.31
N VAL A 8 41.01 6.13 -4.83
CA VAL A 8 40.07 5.30 -5.60
C VAL A 8 38.90 6.15 -6.08
N ASP A 9 38.93 6.50 -7.36
CA ASP A 9 37.81 6.90 -8.22
C ASP A 9 36.63 7.63 -7.57
N LEU A 10 36.78 8.96 -7.44
CA LEU A 10 35.69 9.89 -7.12
C LEU A 10 34.62 10.01 -8.24
N GLY A 11 34.69 9.20 -9.31
CA GLY A 11 33.73 9.21 -10.43
C GLY A 11 32.41 8.48 -10.16
N ARG A 12 32.31 7.68 -9.09
CA ARG A 12 31.10 6.95 -8.68
C ARG A 12 30.98 6.81 -7.15
N ALA A 13 31.33 7.86 -6.40
CA ALA A 13 31.01 7.90 -4.99
C ALA A 13 29.49 7.76 -4.82
N ARG A 14 29.04 6.66 -4.20
CA ARG A 14 27.63 6.46 -3.86
C ARG A 14 27.39 7.11 -2.52
N GLU A 15 26.67 8.21 -2.52
CA GLU A 15 26.22 8.87 -1.30
C GLU A 15 25.04 8.09 -0.72
N LEU A 16 25.15 7.66 0.54
CA LEU A 16 24.02 7.13 1.31
C LEU A 16 23.47 8.26 2.17
N ARG A 17 22.25 8.70 1.87
CA ARG A 17 21.53 9.65 2.72
C ARG A 17 20.75 8.88 3.77
N ILE A 18 21.28 8.85 4.98
CA ILE A 18 20.71 8.09 6.08
C ILE A 18 19.58 8.89 6.71
N LEU A 19 18.35 8.37 6.63
CA LEU A 19 17.17 9.01 7.19
C LEU A 19 16.98 8.70 8.68
N ARG A 20 17.53 7.58 9.15
CA ARG A 20 17.43 7.13 10.55
C ARG A 20 18.60 6.24 10.90
N ILE A 21 19.21 6.51 12.04
CA ILE A 21 20.22 5.64 12.67
C ILE A 21 19.70 5.29 14.05
N THR A 22 19.61 4.01 14.34
CA THR A 22 19.28 3.52 15.67
C THR A 22 20.40 2.59 16.13
N PRO A 23 20.99 2.84 17.32
CA PRO A 23 21.94 1.91 17.89
C PRO A 23 21.21 0.59 18.21
N VAL A 24 21.89 -0.52 17.96
CA VAL A 24 21.39 -1.86 18.28
C VAL A 24 22.39 -2.48 19.25
N ASP A 25 21.93 -2.69 20.50
CA ASP A 25 22.77 -3.18 21.60
C ASP A 25 22.76 -4.72 21.72
N ASP A 26 21.96 -5.42 20.89
CA ASP A 26 21.89 -6.88 20.91
C ASP A 26 23.12 -7.48 20.18
N PRO A 27 23.99 -8.24 20.90
CA PRO A 27 25.19 -8.83 20.32
C PRO A 27 24.89 -9.89 19.25
N ASN A 28 23.66 -10.40 19.17
CA ASN A 28 23.24 -11.40 18.19
C ASN A 28 22.51 -10.79 16.98
N ALA A 29 22.20 -9.49 17.01
CA ALA A 29 21.44 -8.83 15.96
C ALA A 29 22.13 -8.91 14.59
N GLU A 30 23.46 -8.83 14.58
CA GLU A 30 24.24 -8.95 13.35
C GLU A 30 24.12 -10.37 12.77
N LEU A 31 24.20 -11.42 13.59
CA LEU A 31 24.05 -12.81 13.14
C LEU A 31 22.65 -13.09 12.57
N LEU A 32 21.60 -12.60 13.24
CA LEU A 32 20.22 -12.69 12.78
C LEU A 32 20.01 -11.93 11.47
N HIS A 33 20.57 -10.73 11.36
CA HIS A 33 20.55 -9.94 10.14
C HIS A 33 21.21 -10.68 8.98
N TRP A 34 22.42 -11.23 9.17
CA TRP A 34 23.09 -12.02 8.12
C TRP A 34 22.31 -13.27 7.73
N THR A 35 21.66 -13.95 8.68
CA THR A 35 20.82 -15.12 8.38
C THR A 35 19.63 -14.74 7.49
N GLN A 36 18.97 -13.62 7.79
CA GLN A 36 17.86 -13.10 6.98
C GLN A 36 18.33 -12.62 5.61
N VAL A 37 19.48 -11.94 5.52
CA VAL A 37 20.08 -11.51 4.26
C VAL A 37 20.41 -12.72 3.37
N MET A 38 20.97 -13.79 3.92
CA MET A 38 21.26 -15.02 3.18
C MET A 38 19.99 -15.75 2.72
N GLU A 39 18.93 -15.74 3.54
CA GLU A 39 17.62 -16.30 3.15
C GLU A 39 16.97 -15.48 2.03
N LEU A 40 17.05 -14.15 2.11
CA LEU A 40 16.59 -13.23 1.07
C LEU A 40 17.42 -13.35 -0.21
N GLU A 41 18.74 -13.47 -0.09
CA GLU A 41 19.64 -13.70 -1.23
C GLU A 41 19.27 -15.00 -1.92
N LYS A 42 19.16 -16.09 -1.16
CA LYS A 42 18.81 -17.42 -1.67
C LYS A 42 17.45 -17.44 -2.38
N ARG A 43 16.48 -16.67 -1.88
CA ARG A 43 15.11 -16.62 -2.43
C ARG A 43 14.94 -15.66 -3.60
N TYR A 44 15.66 -14.54 -3.62
CA TYR A 44 15.37 -13.44 -4.55
C TYR A 44 16.56 -13.00 -5.41
N LEU A 45 17.79 -13.10 -4.91
CA LEU A 45 18.97 -12.62 -5.63
C LEU A 45 19.70 -13.74 -6.38
N SER A 46 19.78 -14.95 -5.83
CA SER A 46 20.41 -16.09 -6.51
C SER A 46 19.53 -16.73 -7.59
N ALA A 47 18.22 -16.47 -7.58
CA ALA A 47 17.35 -16.78 -8.71
C ALA A 47 17.66 -15.88 -9.94
N ALA A 48 18.26 -14.71 -9.72
CA ALA A 48 18.62 -13.75 -10.76
C ALA A 48 20.05 -13.92 -11.31
N SER A 49 20.94 -14.65 -10.62
CA SER A 49 22.33 -14.81 -11.02
C SER A 49 22.66 -16.10 -11.77
N GLY A 50 21.72 -17.05 -11.87
CA GLY A 50 21.89 -18.29 -12.65
C GLY A 50 21.66 -18.18 -14.17
N SER A 51 21.18 -17.04 -14.67
CA SER A 51 20.86 -16.84 -16.10
C SER A 51 21.59 -15.63 -16.70
N ARG A 52 22.81 -15.36 -16.23
CA ARG A 52 23.59 -14.21 -16.70
C ARG A 52 24.68 -14.61 -17.68
N GLU A 53 24.32 -15.42 -18.68
CA GLU A 53 25.00 -15.42 -19.96
C GLU A 53 23.96 -15.32 -21.08
N SER A 54 23.97 -14.15 -21.73
CA SER A 54 23.43 -13.91 -23.06
C SER A 54 21.94 -14.19 -23.27
N GLN A 55 21.09 -13.21 -22.93
CA GLN A 55 20.11 -12.69 -23.88
C GLN A 55 19.47 -11.40 -23.35
N THR A 56 19.55 -10.37 -24.19
CA THR A 56 18.72 -9.18 -24.15
C THR A 56 17.25 -9.55 -24.18
N GLU A 57 16.58 -9.52 -23.03
CA GLU A 57 15.12 -9.35 -22.96
C GLU A 57 14.72 -8.83 -21.56
N THR A 58 14.27 -7.59 -21.52
CA THR A 58 13.64 -6.93 -20.37
C THR A 58 12.30 -7.60 -20.05
N GLY A 59 12.30 -8.51 -19.07
CA GLY A 59 11.13 -9.32 -18.68
C GLY A 59 10.57 -9.06 -17.27
N ASP A 60 9.45 -8.36 -17.23
CA ASP A 60 8.20 -8.68 -16.49
C ASP A 60 8.03 -8.65 -14.96
N CYS A 61 9.05 -8.55 -14.09
CA CYS A 61 8.77 -8.57 -12.64
C CYS A 61 8.14 -7.27 -12.08
N THR A 62 8.28 -6.12 -12.77
CA THR A 62 7.80 -4.80 -12.30
C THR A 62 6.41 -4.41 -12.80
N LYS A 63 5.83 -5.14 -13.76
CA LYS A 63 4.58 -4.73 -14.42
C LYS A 63 3.34 -5.12 -13.62
N THR A 64 3.36 -6.28 -12.98
CA THR A 64 2.24 -6.81 -12.19
C THR A 64 1.91 -5.90 -10.99
N GLU A 65 2.96 -5.47 -10.28
CA GLU A 65 2.85 -4.60 -9.11
C GLU A 65 2.28 -3.23 -9.49
N ALA A 66 2.74 -2.65 -10.60
CA ALA A 66 2.22 -1.38 -11.12
C ALA A 66 0.75 -1.44 -11.55
N HIS A 67 0.27 -2.59 -12.05
CA HIS A 67 -1.13 -2.74 -12.45
C HIS A 67 -2.08 -2.85 -11.25
N TRP A 68 -1.71 -3.61 -10.23
CA TRP A 68 -2.47 -3.70 -8.99
C TRP A 68 -2.48 -2.37 -8.24
N GLU A 69 -1.31 -1.73 -8.11
CA GLU A 69 -1.16 -0.43 -7.47
C GLU A 69 -2.07 0.63 -8.08
N LYS A 70 -2.23 0.62 -9.41
CA LYS A 70 -3.16 1.53 -10.10
C LYS A 70 -4.61 1.29 -9.70
N ILE A 71 -5.04 0.03 -9.60
CA ILE A 71 -6.41 -0.29 -9.14
C ILE A 71 -6.58 0.12 -7.69
N ALA A 72 -5.59 -0.18 -6.85
CA ALA A 72 -5.64 0.14 -5.44
C ALA A 72 -5.71 1.65 -5.21
N ALA A 73 -4.90 2.43 -5.92
CA ALA A 73 -4.96 3.88 -5.89
C ALA A 73 -6.33 4.39 -6.36
N GLN A 74 -6.89 3.81 -7.43
CA GLN A 74 -8.21 4.20 -7.91
C GLN A 74 -9.29 3.94 -6.84
N ALA A 75 -9.29 2.75 -6.23
CA ALA A 75 -10.21 2.40 -5.16
C ALA A 75 -10.07 3.32 -3.94
N PHE A 76 -8.84 3.63 -3.54
CA PHE A 76 -8.55 4.52 -2.42
C PHE A 76 -9.10 5.94 -2.64
N PHE A 77 -8.90 6.48 -3.85
CA PHE A 77 -9.18 7.87 -4.15
C PHE A 77 -10.57 8.16 -4.73
N GLU A 78 -11.19 7.18 -5.39
CA GLU A 78 -12.43 7.36 -6.15
C GLU A 78 -13.57 6.48 -5.62
N LEU A 79 -13.30 5.63 -4.61
CA LEU A 79 -14.24 4.63 -4.09
C LEU A 79 -14.91 3.79 -5.19
N SER A 80 -14.21 3.61 -6.31
CA SER A 80 -14.71 2.92 -7.49
C SER A 80 -13.55 2.38 -8.33
N ILE A 81 -13.86 1.43 -9.21
CA ILE A 81 -12.91 0.87 -10.17
C ILE A 81 -13.49 1.02 -11.55
N ALA A 82 -12.77 1.68 -12.45
CA ALA A 82 -13.22 1.81 -13.84
C ALA A 82 -13.21 0.44 -14.52
N ILE A 83 -14.28 0.15 -15.27
CA ILE A 83 -14.46 -1.11 -16.02
C ILE A 83 -13.24 -1.38 -16.93
N SER A 84 -12.71 -0.35 -17.58
CA SER A 84 -11.53 -0.45 -18.45
C SER A 84 -10.25 -0.83 -17.68
N THR A 85 -10.08 -0.33 -16.45
CA THR A 85 -8.95 -0.68 -15.58
C THR A 85 -9.05 -2.14 -15.14
N LYS A 86 -10.25 -2.57 -14.71
CA LYS A 86 -10.55 -3.97 -14.35
C LYS A 86 -10.28 -4.92 -15.52
N GLN A 87 -10.83 -4.62 -16.70
CA GLN A 87 -10.62 -5.45 -17.90
C GLN A 87 -9.15 -5.56 -18.26
N ARG A 88 -8.40 -4.44 -18.20
CA ARG A 88 -6.95 -4.45 -18.49
C ARG A 88 -6.19 -5.33 -17.49
N PHE A 89 -6.52 -5.23 -16.21
CA PHE A 89 -5.89 -6.04 -15.15
C PHE A 89 -6.18 -7.52 -15.32
N LEU A 90 -7.41 -7.90 -15.68
CA LEU A 90 -7.80 -9.30 -15.89
C LEU A 90 -7.35 -9.87 -17.25
N SER A 91 -6.97 -9.03 -18.20
CA SER A 91 -6.47 -9.46 -19.53
C SER A 91 -4.96 -9.62 -19.59
N ARG A 92 -4.25 -9.41 -18.47
CA ARG A 92 -2.79 -9.51 -18.44
C ARG A 92 -2.31 -10.95 -18.62
N SER A 93 -1.13 -11.12 -19.22
CA SER A 93 -0.54 -12.43 -19.49
C SER A 93 -0.14 -13.18 -18.22
N ASP A 94 0.20 -12.43 -17.17
CA ASP A 94 0.64 -12.87 -15.84
C ASP A 94 -0.51 -12.89 -14.82
N ARG A 95 -1.75 -13.17 -15.27
CA ARG A 95 -2.93 -13.20 -14.40
C ARG A 95 -2.78 -14.28 -13.32
N GLY A 96 -2.88 -13.86 -12.07
CA GLY A 96 -2.92 -14.71 -10.90
C GLY A 96 -4.25 -15.45 -10.75
N SER A 97 -4.20 -16.64 -10.17
CA SER A 97 -5.37 -17.50 -9.96
C SER A 97 -6.47 -16.91 -9.08
N TYR A 98 -6.17 -15.89 -8.28
CA TYR A 98 -7.09 -15.24 -7.34
C TYR A 98 -7.37 -13.76 -7.67
N ASP A 99 -6.91 -13.26 -8.81
CA ASP A 99 -7.09 -11.86 -9.22
C ASP A 99 -8.56 -11.46 -9.36
N GLU A 100 -9.39 -12.37 -9.86
CA GLU A 100 -10.83 -12.13 -10.04
C GLU A 100 -11.52 -12.03 -8.68
N THR A 101 -11.22 -12.96 -7.77
CA THR A 101 -11.68 -12.93 -6.38
C THR A 101 -11.27 -11.65 -5.65
N LEU A 102 -10.02 -11.20 -5.85
CA LEU A 102 -9.52 -9.96 -5.28
C LEU A 102 -10.34 -8.75 -5.75
N LEU A 103 -10.61 -8.66 -7.07
CA LEU A 103 -11.41 -7.56 -7.60
C LEU A 103 -12.87 -7.62 -7.19
N GLU A 104 -13.49 -8.81 -7.20
CA GLU A 104 -14.88 -8.97 -6.74
C GLU A 104 -15.04 -8.59 -5.26
N LEU A 105 -14.08 -9.01 -4.42
CA LEU A 105 -14.07 -8.63 -3.01
C LEU A 105 -13.93 -7.11 -2.85
N LEU A 106 -13.00 -6.49 -3.56
CA LEU A 106 -12.79 -5.04 -3.50
C LEU A 106 -14.03 -4.28 -3.99
N GLU A 107 -14.62 -4.67 -5.11
CA GLU A 107 -15.85 -4.06 -5.65
C GLU A 107 -17.01 -4.17 -4.66
N PHE A 108 -17.17 -5.32 -4.01
CA PHE A 108 -18.18 -5.50 -2.98
C PHE A 108 -17.96 -4.54 -1.80
N ILE A 109 -16.74 -4.45 -1.30
CA ILE A 109 -16.36 -3.56 -0.20
C ILE A 109 -16.62 -2.08 -0.56
N LEU A 110 -16.22 -1.67 -1.77
CA LEU A 110 -16.44 -0.31 -2.27
C LEU A 110 -17.94 0.00 -2.42
N LEU A 111 -18.72 -0.97 -2.91
CA LEU A 111 -20.17 -0.84 -3.00
C LEU A 111 -20.78 -0.64 -1.61
N GLN A 112 -20.34 -1.39 -0.59
CA GLN A 112 -20.82 -1.21 0.77
C GLN A 112 -20.50 0.19 1.33
N GLN A 113 -19.29 0.72 1.10
CA GLN A 113 -18.94 2.07 1.54
C GLN A 113 -19.84 3.13 0.89
N THR A 114 -20.05 3.02 -0.42
CA THR A 114 -20.82 4.00 -1.20
C THR A 114 -22.32 3.93 -0.93
N THR A 115 -22.89 2.74 -0.71
CA THR A 115 -24.32 2.58 -0.39
C THR A 115 -24.66 2.92 1.05
N SER A 116 -23.71 2.77 1.98
CA SER A 116 -23.96 3.11 3.40
C SER A 116 -24.12 4.61 3.62
N GLY A 117 -23.57 5.46 2.72
CA GLY A 117 -23.62 6.92 2.83
C GLY A 117 -22.99 7.47 4.12
N SER A 118 -22.25 6.62 4.85
CA SER A 118 -21.70 6.92 6.16
C SER A 118 -20.43 7.75 6.04
N GLU A 119 -20.25 8.68 6.97
CA GLU A 119 -18.97 9.36 7.22
C GLU A 119 -17.94 8.43 7.88
N GLU A 120 -18.35 7.22 8.26
CA GLU A 120 -17.49 6.20 8.85
C GLU A 120 -17.03 5.16 7.82
N ALA A 121 -15.83 4.64 8.03
CA ALA A 121 -15.23 3.64 7.16
C ALA A 121 -15.92 2.27 7.31
N SER A 122 -16.14 1.59 6.18
CA SER A 122 -16.77 0.27 6.11
C SER A 122 -15.98 -0.74 6.94
N MET A 123 -16.69 -1.41 7.85
CA MET A 123 -16.18 -2.52 8.64
C MET A 123 -16.56 -3.85 7.99
N ILE A 124 -15.56 -4.73 7.86
CA ILE A 124 -15.63 -5.96 7.09
C ILE A 124 -14.98 -7.07 7.93
N SER A 125 -15.59 -8.24 7.98
CA SER A 125 -15.04 -9.39 8.71
C SER A 125 -14.78 -10.56 7.76
N PHE A 126 -13.59 -11.15 7.85
CA PHE A 126 -13.19 -12.32 7.06
C PHE A 126 -14.16 -13.50 7.26
N SER A 127 -14.56 -13.74 8.51
CA SER A 127 -15.47 -14.82 8.93
C SER A 127 -16.84 -14.73 8.24
N THR A 128 -17.29 -13.50 7.92
CA THR A 128 -18.55 -13.24 7.21
C THR A 128 -18.49 -13.78 5.77
N PHE A 129 -17.33 -13.67 5.10
CA PHE A 129 -17.14 -14.20 3.75
C PHE A 129 -16.94 -15.71 3.72
N ILE A 130 -16.49 -16.33 4.80
CA ILE A 130 -16.39 -17.80 4.88
C ILE A 130 -17.77 -18.43 5.06
N SER A 131 -18.57 -17.87 5.98
CA SER A 131 -19.78 -18.51 6.50
C SER A 131 -20.98 -18.42 5.56
N SER A 132 -21.04 -17.36 4.75
CA SER A 132 -22.05 -17.20 3.69
C SER A 132 -21.41 -17.48 2.33
N PRO A 133 -22.10 -18.09 1.34
CA PRO A 133 -21.79 -17.87 -0.07
C PRO A 133 -22.09 -16.39 -0.38
N GLY A 134 -21.22 -15.50 0.10
CA GLY A 134 -21.28 -14.08 -0.15
C GLY A 134 -21.17 -13.78 -1.65
N PRO A 135 -21.16 -12.50 -2.03
CA PRO A 135 -21.26 -12.04 -3.42
C PRO A 135 -20.06 -12.46 -4.31
N VAL A 136 -18.96 -12.91 -3.70
CA VAL A 136 -17.79 -13.48 -4.38
C VAL A 136 -18.10 -14.94 -4.71
N ALA A 137 -18.89 -15.14 -5.77
CA ALA A 137 -19.28 -16.46 -6.26
C ALA A 137 -18.10 -17.14 -6.94
N MET A 138 -17.36 -17.94 -6.17
CA MET A 138 -16.28 -18.78 -6.67
C MET A 138 -16.88 -19.99 -7.39
N VAL A 139 -17.10 -19.83 -8.68
CA VAL A 139 -17.54 -20.89 -9.58
C VAL A 139 -16.32 -21.36 -10.37
N ASP A 140 -16.08 -22.67 -10.42
CA ASP A 140 -15.01 -23.19 -11.28
C ASP A 140 -15.35 -22.99 -12.77
N LYS A 141 -14.40 -23.24 -13.66
CA LYS A 141 -14.60 -23.15 -15.13
C LYS A 141 -15.74 -24.04 -15.66
N HIS A 142 -16.30 -24.92 -14.84
CA HIS A 142 -17.35 -25.89 -15.17
C HIS A 142 -18.68 -25.61 -14.44
N GLY A 143 -18.84 -24.47 -13.78
CA GLY A 143 -20.10 -24.15 -13.10
C GLY A 143 -20.26 -24.78 -11.72
N LYS A 144 -19.24 -25.46 -11.17
CA LYS A 144 -19.30 -26.11 -9.85
C LYS A 144 -18.83 -25.18 -8.76
N THR A 145 -19.44 -25.33 -7.58
CA THR A 145 -19.00 -24.63 -6.37
C THR A 145 -17.56 -25.02 -6.04
N VAL A 146 -16.68 -24.02 -5.96
CA VAL A 146 -15.27 -24.20 -5.61
C VAL A 146 -15.15 -24.82 -4.21
N ASP A 147 -14.15 -25.70 -4.02
CA ASP A 147 -13.83 -26.31 -2.74
C ASP A 147 -13.68 -25.25 -1.64
N LYS A 148 -14.24 -25.52 -0.46
CA LYS A 148 -14.23 -24.60 0.69
C LYS A 148 -12.81 -24.14 1.02
N ASN A 149 -11.82 -25.04 0.92
CA ASN A 149 -10.43 -24.69 1.21
C ASN A 149 -9.83 -23.75 0.16
N GLN A 150 -10.15 -23.96 -1.12
CA GLN A 150 -9.70 -23.09 -2.20
C GLN A 150 -10.31 -21.69 -2.07
N ARG A 151 -11.57 -21.60 -1.64
CA ARG A 151 -12.23 -20.32 -1.31
C ARG A 151 -11.54 -19.61 -0.15
N ILE A 152 -11.23 -20.32 0.93
CA ILE A 152 -10.51 -19.75 2.08
C ILE A 152 -9.14 -19.21 1.64
N ARG A 153 -8.37 -19.97 0.86
CA ARG A 153 -7.05 -19.53 0.37
C ARG A 153 -7.13 -18.29 -0.50
N ALA A 154 -8.15 -18.22 -1.35
CA ALA A 154 -8.35 -17.06 -2.21
C ALA A 154 -8.75 -15.82 -1.40
N LEU A 155 -9.65 -15.95 -0.43
CA LEU A 155 -10.00 -14.86 0.47
C LEU A 155 -8.78 -14.40 1.28
N GLN A 156 -7.98 -15.34 1.82
CA GLN A 156 -6.74 -15.00 2.53
C GLN A 156 -5.76 -14.24 1.63
N PHE A 157 -5.62 -14.68 0.38
CA PHE A 157 -4.84 -13.95 -0.61
C PHE A 157 -5.40 -12.54 -0.80
N SER A 158 -6.70 -12.39 -1.06
CA SER A 158 -7.31 -11.10 -1.34
C SER A 158 -7.18 -10.13 -0.16
N PHE A 159 -7.50 -10.55 1.06
CA PHE A 159 -7.32 -9.71 2.26
C PHE A 159 -5.87 -9.30 2.43
N ARG A 160 -4.92 -10.22 2.25
CA ARG A 160 -3.48 -9.90 2.35
C ARG A 160 -3.05 -8.87 1.32
N GLU A 161 -3.48 -8.98 0.06
CA GLU A 161 -3.13 -8.02 -0.98
C GLU A 161 -3.77 -6.64 -0.75
N LEU A 162 -4.97 -6.60 -0.17
CA LEU A 162 -5.61 -5.35 0.25
C LEU A 162 -4.90 -4.69 1.43
N HIS A 163 -4.48 -5.45 2.44
CA HIS A 163 -3.65 -4.95 3.56
C HIS A 163 -2.31 -4.42 3.07
N ARG A 164 -1.62 -5.18 2.19
CA ARG A 164 -0.33 -4.78 1.61
C ARG A 164 -0.41 -3.51 0.79
N ALA A 165 -1.53 -3.32 0.08
CA ALA A 165 -1.76 -2.10 -0.70
C ALA A 165 -2.13 -0.87 0.16
N GLY A 166 -2.33 -1.05 1.48
CA GLY A 166 -2.79 0.02 2.37
C GLY A 166 -4.27 0.36 2.19
N LEU A 167 -5.08 -0.58 1.67
CA LEU A 167 -6.53 -0.42 1.51
C LEU A 167 -7.33 -0.98 2.69
N LEU A 168 -6.80 -1.96 3.40
CA LEU A 168 -7.41 -2.48 4.62
C LEU A 168 -6.49 -2.25 5.81
N PHE A 169 -7.11 -1.99 6.96
CA PHE A 169 -6.47 -2.04 8.26
C PHE A 169 -7.19 -3.06 9.14
N LEU A 170 -6.44 -3.86 9.91
CA LEU A 170 -7.00 -4.77 10.90
C LEU A 170 -7.10 -3.99 12.22
N GLU A 171 -8.32 -3.59 12.58
CA GLU A 171 -8.59 -2.80 13.78
C GLU A 171 -8.59 -3.67 15.04
N ASP A 172 -9.16 -4.87 14.94
CA ASP A 172 -9.31 -5.80 16.06
C ASP A 172 -9.18 -7.24 15.56
N ASP A 173 -8.12 -7.93 15.97
CA ASP A 173 -7.83 -9.32 15.61
C ASP A 173 -8.80 -10.30 16.31
N GLU A 174 -9.22 -10.01 17.54
CA GLU A 174 -10.15 -10.88 18.27
C GLU A 174 -11.56 -10.83 17.67
N ALA A 175 -11.97 -9.64 17.24
CA ALA A 175 -13.27 -9.43 16.58
C ALA A 175 -13.25 -9.64 15.06
N ASP A 176 -12.09 -9.99 14.47
CA ASP A 176 -11.90 -10.13 13.01
C ASP A 176 -12.42 -8.90 12.26
N ARG A 177 -12.04 -7.70 12.72
CA ARG A 177 -12.54 -6.44 12.20
C ARG A 177 -11.52 -5.77 11.30
N HIS A 178 -11.85 -5.70 10.01
CA HIS A 178 -11.10 -4.97 9.01
C HIS A 178 -11.82 -3.70 8.57
N VAL A 179 -11.08 -2.61 8.42
CA VAL A 179 -11.60 -1.31 8.04
C VAL A 179 -11.06 -0.91 6.66
N LEU A 180 -11.94 -0.48 5.76
CA LEU A 180 -11.55 0.09 4.48
C LEU A 180 -10.93 1.48 4.67
N LEU A 181 -9.67 1.62 4.27
CA LEU A 181 -8.99 2.90 4.19
C LEU A 181 -9.27 3.53 2.83
N SER A 182 -9.88 4.72 2.85
CA SER A 182 -10.08 5.53 1.66
C SER A 182 -9.71 6.98 1.94
N PHE A 183 -9.50 7.75 0.87
CA PHE A 183 -9.12 9.15 0.98
C PHE A 183 -10.19 9.96 1.72
N GLU A 184 -11.43 9.97 1.23
CA GLU A 184 -12.48 10.87 1.76
C GLU A 184 -12.88 10.53 3.19
N VAL A 185 -12.95 9.24 3.53
CA VAL A 185 -13.52 8.78 4.80
C VAL A 185 -12.46 8.58 5.87
N ALA A 186 -11.28 8.07 5.51
CA ALA A 186 -10.24 7.72 6.49
C ALA A 186 -9.11 8.76 6.53
N LEU A 187 -8.44 9.02 5.41
CA LEU A 187 -7.20 9.80 5.42
C LEU A 187 -7.43 11.31 5.49
N LYS A 188 -8.39 11.85 4.74
CA LYS A 188 -8.73 13.28 4.68
C LYS A 188 -8.98 13.91 6.05
N PRO A 189 -9.88 13.39 6.91
CA PRO A 189 -10.14 14.02 8.21
C PRO A 189 -8.88 14.05 9.08
N VAL A 190 -8.06 13.00 9.01
CA VAL A 190 -6.81 12.91 9.77
C VAL A 190 -5.76 13.89 9.25
N LEU A 191 -5.59 14.02 7.93
CA LEU A 191 -4.69 15.02 7.34
C LEU A 191 -5.07 16.44 7.76
N LEU A 192 -6.36 16.76 7.70
CA LEU A 192 -6.84 18.08 8.11
C LEU A 192 -6.62 18.33 9.60
N GLN A 193 -6.83 17.32 10.45
CA GLN A 193 -6.53 17.41 11.87
C GLN A 193 -5.04 17.67 12.12
N VAL A 194 -4.15 16.87 11.53
CA VAL A 194 -2.69 17.01 11.68
C VAL A 194 -2.21 18.40 11.28
N ILE A 195 -2.74 18.94 10.17
CA ILE A 195 -2.36 20.29 9.71
C ILE A 195 -2.96 21.37 10.62
N ARG A 196 -4.20 21.18 11.10
CA ARG A 196 -4.91 22.12 11.98
C ARG A 196 -4.27 22.26 13.35
N ASP A 197 -3.79 21.15 13.91
CA ASP A 197 -3.17 21.12 15.24
C ASP A 197 -1.86 21.93 15.32
N ARG A 198 -1.30 22.33 14.16
CA ARG A 198 -0.10 23.16 14.06
C ARG A 198 -0.39 24.55 13.53
N SER A 199 -0.48 25.52 14.43
CA SER A 199 -0.76 26.93 14.11
C SER A 199 0.29 27.61 13.21
N GLN A 200 1.53 27.10 13.18
CA GLN A 200 2.62 27.63 12.36
C GLN A 200 2.70 26.98 10.96
N GLY A 201 1.75 26.11 10.62
CA GLY A 201 1.81 25.28 9.43
C GLY A 201 2.65 24.02 9.66
N SER A 202 2.49 23.05 8.77
CA SER A 202 3.22 21.77 8.81
C SER A 202 3.98 21.56 7.52
N SER A 203 5.21 21.05 7.61
CA SER A 203 5.95 20.56 6.44
C SER A 203 5.46 19.17 6.02
N ILE A 204 5.74 18.77 4.77
CA ILE A 204 5.41 17.42 4.28
C ILE A 204 5.99 16.31 5.18
N VAL A 205 7.20 16.50 5.69
CA VAL A 205 7.89 15.52 6.55
C VAL A 205 7.14 15.34 7.86
N GLU A 206 6.71 16.43 8.48
CA GLU A 206 5.95 16.39 9.74
C GLU A 206 4.56 15.79 9.56
N ILE A 207 3.91 16.07 8.42
CA ILE A 207 2.61 15.48 8.09
C ILE A 207 2.76 13.97 7.91
N VAL A 208 3.72 13.54 7.09
CA VAL A 208 3.98 12.13 6.83
C VAL A 208 4.32 11.39 8.12
N ASP A 209 5.19 11.95 8.95
CA ASP A 209 5.56 11.36 10.25
C ASP A 209 4.32 11.21 11.16
N ALA A 210 3.50 12.26 11.28
CA ALA A 210 2.28 12.22 12.09
C ALA A 210 1.23 11.20 11.58
N ILE A 211 1.12 11.02 10.26
CA ILE A 211 0.23 10.03 9.65
C ILE A 211 0.75 8.61 9.89
N LEU A 212 2.02 8.34 9.61
CA LEU A 212 2.62 7.01 9.72
C LEU A 212 2.79 6.55 11.18
N ASN A 213 2.80 7.48 12.13
CA ASN A 213 2.75 7.16 13.57
C ASN A 213 1.39 6.58 14.01
N GLN A 214 0.34 6.69 13.18
CA GLN A 214 -0.94 6.04 13.44
C GLN A 214 -0.96 4.63 12.86
N GLU A 215 -1.33 3.64 13.67
CA GLU A 215 -1.27 2.22 13.27
C GLU A 215 -2.03 1.91 11.99
N ARG A 216 -3.20 2.52 11.83
CA ARG A 216 -4.06 2.35 10.66
C ARG A 216 -3.44 2.78 9.33
N PHE A 217 -2.45 3.68 9.33
CA PHE A 217 -1.84 4.18 8.09
C PHE A 217 -0.41 3.67 7.87
N LYS A 218 0.09 2.73 8.69
CA LYS A 218 1.48 2.22 8.58
C LYS A 218 1.82 1.66 7.18
N CYS A 219 0.84 1.08 6.50
CA CYS A 219 1.02 0.48 5.17
C CYS A 219 0.62 1.41 4.02
N ILE A 220 0.24 2.67 4.28
CA ILE A 220 -0.19 3.56 3.19
C ILE A 220 1.02 3.96 2.33
N PRO A 221 0.92 3.88 0.99
CA PRO A 221 1.99 4.36 0.13
C PRO A 221 2.25 5.86 0.32
N LEU A 222 3.52 6.26 0.45
CA LEU A 222 3.92 7.66 0.68
C LEU A 222 3.36 8.61 -0.41
N HIS A 223 3.44 8.19 -1.67
CA HIS A 223 2.95 8.97 -2.80
C HIS A 223 1.41 9.16 -2.78
N TRP A 224 0.65 8.33 -2.03
CA TRP A 224 -0.78 8.59 -1.80
C TRP A 224 -0.99 9.74 -0.82
N ILE A 225 -0.15 9.87 0.21
CA ILE A 225 -0.20 11.02 1.13
C ILE A 225 0.09 12.32 0.37
N GLU A 226 1.13 12.32 -0.46
CA GLU A 226 1.50 13.48 -1.30
C GLU A 226 0.36 13.88 -2.23
N LYS A 227 -0.20 12.91 -2.97
CA LYS A 227 -1.33 13.12 -3.87
C LYS A 227 -2.61 13.55 -3.13
N SER A 228 -2.80 13.08 -1.90
CA SER A 228 -3.88 13.54 -1.03
C SER A 228 -3.74 15.02 -0.68
N LEU A 229 -2.53 15.49 -0.39
CA LEU A 229 -2.28 16.91 -0.15
C LEU A 229 -2.51 17.75 -1.41
N GLU A 230 -2.07 17.29 -2.58
CA GLU A 230 -2.38 17.94 -3.86
C GLU A 230 -3.90 18.08 -4.06
N ARG A 231 -4.66 17.01 -3.79
CA ARG A 231 -6.13 17.05 -3.86
C ARG A 231 -6.73 18.05 -2.90
N LEU A 232 -6.21 18.16 -1.66
CA LEU A 232 -6.68 19.13 -0.66
C LEU A 232 -6.35 20.58 -1.06
N ILE A 233 -5.25 20.81 -1.77
CA ILE A 233 -4.91 22.11 -2.34
C ILE A 233 -5.89 22.47 -3.46
N VAL A 234 -6.11 21.56 -4.41
CA VAL A 234 -7.04 21.77 -5.53
C VAL A 234 -8.46 22.02 -5.05
N SER A 235 -8.90 21.31 -4.01
CA SER A 235 -10.22 21.47 -3.40
C SER A 235 -10.30 22.62 -2.40
N GLN A 236 -9.24 23.42 -2.23
CA GLN A 236 -9.15 24.58 -1.34
C GLN A 236 -9.38 24.29 0.15
N HIS A 237 -9.17 23.05 0.60
CA HIS A 237 -9.21 22.70 2.03
C HIS A 237 -7.86 22.99 2.70
N VAL A 238 -6.76 22.94 1.93
CA VAL A 238 -5.39 23.23 2.39
C VAL A 238 -4.76 24.28 1.48
N LEU A 239 -3.92 25.14 2.05
CA LEU A 239 -3.10 26.11 1.36
C LEU A 239 -1.62 25.75 1.52
N GLN A 240 -0.85 25.84 0.45
CA GLN A 240 0.60 25.66 0.49
C GLN A 240 1.29 27.01 0.25
N HIS A 241 2.14 27.41 1.17
CA HIS A 241 2.90 28.66 1.03
C HIS A 241 4.16 28.41 0.19
N GLU A 242 4.22 28.98 -1.03
CA GLU A 242 5.26 28.69 -2.03
C GLU A 242 6.70 28.84 -1.53
N LYS A 243 6.96 29.82 -0.66
CA LYS A 243 8.33 30.09 -0.17
C LYS A 243 8.80 29.15 0.93
N SER A 244 7.89 28.70 1.79
CA SER A 244 8.22 27.88 2.96
C SER A 244 7.85 26.42 2.78
N GLN A 245 7.09 26.09 1.74
CA GLN A 245 6.57 24.73 1.47
C GLN A 245 5.75 24.18 2.65
N LEU A 246 5.20 25.07 3.48
CA LEU A 246 4.36 24.72 4.62
C LEU A 246 2.89 24.70 4.21
N PHE A 247 2.17 23.73 4.78
CA PHE A 247 0.74 23.50 4.56
C PHE A 247 -0.07 24.07 5.72
N TYR A 248 -1.22 24.67 5.41
CA TYR A 248 -2.16 25.28 6.35
C TYR A 248 -3.59 24.89 5.99
N VAL A 249 -4.47 24.73 6.99
CA VAL A 249 -5.91 24.56 6.71
C VAL A 249 -6.50 25.89 6.22
N SER A 250 -7.28 25.83 5.15
CA SER A 250 -8.00 26.97 4.60
C SER A 250 -9.10 27.42 5.57
N THR A 251 -9.17 28.71 5.87
CA THR A 251 -10.16 29.28 6.80
C THR A 251 -11.59 29.35 6.24
N LYS A 252 -11.86 28.73 5.08
CA LYS A 252 -13.19 28.73 4.44
C LYS A 252 -14.17 27.71 5.05
N GLU A 253 -13.75 26.90 6.02
CA GLU A 253 -14.60 25.93 6.74
C GLU A 253 -14.95 26.38 8.18
N LEU A 254 -14.99 27.69 8.44
CA LEU A 254 -15.60 28.28 9.65
C LEU A 254 -16.99 28.83 9.34
#